data_AF-A0A7J0AII8-F1
#
_entry.id   AF-A0A7J0AII8-F1
#
_cell.length_a   1.000
_cell.length_b   1.000
_cell.length_c   1.000
_cell.angle_alpha   90.00
_cell.angle_beta   90.00
_cell.angle_gamma   90.00
#
_symmetry.space_group_name_H-M   'P 1'
#
loop_
_entity.id
_entity.type
_entity.pdbx_description
1 polymer ?
#
loop_
_entity_poly.entity_id
_entity_poly.type
_entity_poly.pdbx_seq_one_letter_code
_entity_poly.pdbx_strand_id
1 'polypeptide(L)'
;MKKWQKILGCVVFSGMAIYEILIWINAYVDLKYIIEPNSTNFLIECVELRFDAFSISMWVNYLLALILFICLWKKGGKKCG
;
A
#
# COMPACT_ATOMS: atom_id res chain seq x y z
N MET A 1 -3.56 -4.93 24.34
CA MET A 1 -3.48 -6.02 23.33
C MET A 1 -2.59 -7.13 23.88
N LYS A 2 -3.03 -8.39 23.83
CA LYS A 2 -2.18 -9.54 24.17
C LYS A 2 -0.95 -9.54 23.26
N LYS A 3 0.21 -10.01 23.75
CA LYS A 3 1.48 -10.04 22.98
C LYS A 3 1.31 -10.74 21.63
N TRP A 4 0.53 -11.82 21.58
CA TRP A 4 0.20 -12.57 20.37
C TRP A 4 -0.54 -11.76 19.29
N GLN A 5 -1.49 -10.90 19.68
CA GLN A 5 -2.23 -10.04 18.74
C GLN A 5 -1.34 -8.96 18.12
N LYS A 6 -0.31 -8.52 18.84
CA LYS A 6 0.71 -7.58 18.32
C LYS A 6 1.61 -8.23 17.28
N ILE A 7 2.05 -9.46 17.53
CA ILE A 7 2.88 -10.23 16.58
C ILE A 7 2.07 -10.52 15.31
N LEU A 8 0.84 -11.02 15.46
CA LEU A 8 -0.02 -11.30 14.32
C LEU A 8 -0.33 -10.03 13.50
N GLY A 9 -0.62 -8.92 14.18
CA GLY A 9 -0.85 -7.63 13.52
C GLY A 9 0.38 -7.15 12.75
N CYS A 10 1.60 -7.28 13.30
CA CYS A 10 2.84 -6.98 12.57
C CYS A 10 2.97 -7.85 11.32
N VAL A 11 2.83 -9.17 11.46
CA VAL A 11 2.99 -10.11 10.33
C VAL A 11 2.00 -9.81 9.21
N VAL A 12 0.74 -9.58 9.56
CA VAL A 12 -0.32 -9.27 8.58
C VAL A 12 -0.09 -7.91 7.92
N PHE A 13 0.33 -6.89 8.69
CA PHE A 13 0.64 -5.57 8.15
C PHE A 13 1.85 -5.62 7.20
N SER A 14 2.92 -6.31 7.58
CA SER A 14 4.09 -6.54 6.73
C SER A 14 3.72 -7.28 5.45
N GLY A 15 2.92 -8.35 5.56
CA GLY A 15 2.47 -9.13 4.41
C GLY A 15 1.63 -8.30 3.43
N MET A 16 0.68 -7.52 3.93
CA MET A 16 -0.11 -6.60 3.10
C MET A 16 0.78 -5.55 2.41
N ALA A 17 1.72 -4.95 3.14
CA ALA A 17 2.62 -3.95 2.56
C ALA A 17 3.47 -4.52 1.42
N ILE A 18 4.02 -5.74 1.60
CA ILE A 18 4.78 -6.43 0.55
C ILE A 18 3.90 -6.73 -0.66
N TYR A 19 2.68 -7.23 -0.43
CA TYR A 19 1.74 -7.56 -1.51
C TYR A 19 1.35 -6.33 -2.34
N GLU A 20 1.04 -5.22 -1.68
CA GLU A 20 0.74 -3.95 -2.35
C GLU A 20 1.95 -3.47 -3.19
N ILE A 21 3.17 -3.50 -2.63
CA ILE A 21 4.39 -3.11 -3.35
C ILE A 21 4.59 -3.98 -4.60
N LEU A 22 4.36 -5.29 -4.51
CA LEU A 22 4.46 -6.20 -5.66
C LEU A 22 3.46 -5.83 -6.77
N ILE A 23 2.21 -5.50 -6.42
CA ILE A 23 1.20 -5.06 -7.38
C ILE A 23 1.64 -3.76 -8.06
N TRP A 24 2.14 -2.79 -7.28
CA TRP A 24 2.59 -1.51 -7.80
C TRP A 24 3.77 -1.66 -8.77
N ILE A 25 4.75 -2.50 -8.44
CA ILE A 25 5.86 -2.83 -9.35
C ILE A 25 5.34 -3.47 -10.64
N ASN A 26 4.42 -4.42 -10.53
CA ASN A 26 3.86 -5.08 -11.71
C ASN A 26 3.12 -4.08 -12.62
N ALA A 27 2.29 -3.21 -12.03
CA ALA A 27 1.60 -2.16 -12.76
C ALA A 27 2.56 -1.17 -13.43
N TYR A 28 3.69 -0.85 -12.78
CA TYR A 28 4.73 -0.01 -13.36
C TYR A 28 5.40 -0.67 -14.57
N VAL A 29 5.75 -1.96 -14.44
CA VAL A 29 6.34 -2.74 -15.54
C VAL A 29 5.38 -2.84 -16.72
N ASP A 30 4.09 -3.12 -16.47
CA ASP A 30 3.07 -3.16 -17.52
C ASP A 30 2.94 -1.80 -18.23
N LEU A 31 2.90 -0.70 -17.47
CA LEU A 31 2.85 0.65 -18.05
C LEU A 31 4.06 0.91 -18.95
N LYS A 32 5.27 0.65 -18.44
CA LYS A 32 6.52 1.02 -19.10
C LYS A 32 6.86 0.15 -20.31
N TYR A 33 6.58 -1.14 -20.23
CA TYR A 33 7.06 -2.11 -21.22
C TYR A 33 5.97 -2.69 -22.11
N ILE A 34 4.69 -2.59 -21.74
CA ILE A 34 3.58 -3.10 -22.55
C ILE A 34 2.80 -1.95 -23.17
N ILE A 35 2.44 -0.94 -22.36
CA ILE A 35 1.53 0.12 -22.79
C ILE A 35 2.29 1.22 -23.55
N GLU A 36 3.36 1.77 -22.98
CA GLU A 36 4.15 2.86 -23.60
C GLU A 36 4.62 2.54 -25.04
N PRO A 37 5.16 1.35 -25.38
CA PRO A 37 5.63 1.07 -26.73
C PRO A 37 4.51 0.76 -27.75
N ASN A 38 3.28 0.46 -27.29
CA ASN A 38 2.22 -0.08 -28.15
C ASN A 38 0.97 0.83 -28.22
N SER A 39 1.04 2.04 -27.65
CA SER A 39 -0.09 2.96 -27.49
C SER A 39 0.18 4.34 -28.08
N THR A 40 -0.89 5.10 -28.34
CA THR A 40 -0.79 6.51 -28.76
C THR A 40 -0.46 7.41 -27.56
N ASN A 41 0.18 8.55 -27.80
CA ASN A 41 0.57 9.50 -26.74
C ASN A 41 -0.59 9.88 -25.80
N PHE A 42 -1.80 10.07 -26.33
CA PHE A 42 -2.99 10.38 -25.53
C PHE A 42 -3.40 9.24 -24.59
N LEU A 43 -3.28 7.99 -25.05
CA LEU A 43 -3.57 6.82 -24.22
C LEU A 43 -2.51 6.63 -23.14
N ILE A 44 -1.24 6.89 -23.44
CA ILE A 44 -0.14 6.83 -22.47
C ILE A 44 -0.40 7.80 -21.32
N GLU A 45 -0.70 9.07 -21.62
CA GLU A 45 -0.98 10.10 -20.62
C GLU A 45 -2.18 9.73 -19.73
N CYS A 46 -3.24 9.16 -20.31
CA CYS A 46 -4.40 8.69 -19.55
C CYS A 46 -4.07 7.54 -18.59
N VAL A 47 -3.23 6.60 -19.02
CA VAL A 47 -2.84 5.44 -18.19
C VAL A 47 -1.83 5.87 -17.12
N GLU A 48 -0.89 6.75 -17.44
CA GLU A 48 0.02 7.37 -16.47
C GLU A 48 -0.73 8.10 -15.36
N LEU A 49 -1.71 8.94 -15.70
CA LEU A 49 -2.58 9.60 -14.71
C LEU A 49 -3.31 8.60 -13.80
N ARG A 50 -3.78 7.48 -14.36
CA ARG A 50 -4.40 6.40 -13.57
C ARG A 50 -3.40 5.70 -12.67
N PHE A 51 -2.19 5.44 -13.17
CA PHE A 51 -1.12 4.83 -12.39
C PHE A 51 -0.70 5.74 -11.23
N ASP A 52 -0.61 7.05 -11.45
CA ASP A 52 -0.32 8.04 -10.40
C ASP A 52 -1.42 8.09 -9.35
N ALA A 53 -2.68 8.12 -9.77
CA ALA A 53 -3.81 8.06 -8.83
C ALA A 53 -3.82 6.76 -8.01
N PHE A 54 -3.51 5.63 -8.64
CA PHE A 54 -3.36 4.34 -7.97
C PHE A 54 -2.21 4.35 -6.97
N SER A 55 -1.04 4.87 -7.37
CA SER A 55 0.15 5.04 -6.53
C SER A 55 -0.16 5.87 -5.29
N ILE A 56 -0.78 7.05 -5.48
CA ILE A 56 -1.18 7.93 -4.36
C ILE A 56 -2.16 7.22 -3.43
N SER A 57 -3.17 6.54 -3.98
CA SER A 57 -4.14 5.78 -3.18
C SER A 57 -3.47 4.71 -2.32
N MET A 58 -2.51 3.98 -2.89
CA MET A 58 -1.74 2.97 -2.18
C MET A 58 -0.91 3.56 -1.03
N TRP A 59 -0.20 4.67 -1.26
CA TRP A 59 0.55 5.36 -0.20
C TRP A 59 -0.35 5.89 0.92
N VAL A 60 -1.52 6.45 0.58
CA VAL A 60 -2.51 6.92 1.55
C VAL A 60 -3.07 5.75 2.37
N ASN A 61 -3.41 4.63 1.72
CA ASN A 61 -3.89 3.43 2.40
C ASN A 61 -2.83 2.86 3.35
N TYR A 62 -1.57 2.80 2.92
CA TYR A 62 -0.46 2.36 3.76
C TYR A 62 -0.27 3.27 4.98
N LEU A 63 -0.29 4.60 4.78
CA LEU A 63 -0.19 5.57 5.87
C LEU A 63 -1.35 5.43 6.86
N LEU A 64 -2.58 5.29 6.37
CA LEU A 64 -3.77 5.11 7.19
C LEU A 64 -3.67 3.82 8.02
N ALA A 65 -3.29 2.71 7.39
CA ALA A 65 -3.09 1.43 8.06
C ALA A 65 -1.99 1.52 9.13
N LEU A 66 -0.90 2.23 8.86
CA LEU A 66 0.18 2.49 9.82
C LEU A 66 -0.30 3.32 11.02
N ILE A 67 -1.07 4.39 10.78
CA ILE A 67 -1.65 5.22 11.84
C ILE A 67 -2.58 4.38 12.72
N LEU A 68 -3.47 3.60 12.11
CA LEU A 68 -4.37 2.69 12.83
C LEU A 68 -3.59 1.67 13.65
N PHE A 69 -2.53 1.10 13.08
CA PHE A 69 -1.66 0.15 13.75
C PHE A 69 -1.01 0.77 15.00
N ILE A 70 -0.44 1.98 14.88
CA ILE A 70 0.16 2.72 16.01
C ILE A 70 -0.89 3.08 17.07
N CYS A 71 -2.06 3.56 16.66
CA CYS A 71 -3.17 3.92 17.56
C CYS A 71 -3.64 2.72 18.38
N LEU A 72 -3.84 1.57 17.73
CA LEU A 72 -4.19 0.31 18.39
C LEU A 72 -3.09 -0.17 19.34
N TRP A 73 -1.82 0.03 18.97
CA TRP A 73 -0.67 -0.31 19.81
C TRP A 73 -0.60 0.55 21.08
N LYS A 74 -0.83 1.86 20.97
CA LYS A 74 -0.87 2.81 22.09
C LYS A 74 -2.06 2.52 23.03
N LYS A 75 -3.25 2.25 22.48
CA LYS A 75 -4.45 1.93 23.28
C LYS A 75 -4.29 0.61 24.04
N GLY A 76 -3.56 -0.35 23.47
CA GLY A 76 -3.24 -1.62 24.12
C GLY A 76 -2.17 -1.56 25.22
N GLY A 77 -1.48 -0.42 25.39
CA GLY A 77 -0.46 -0.17 26.42
C GLY A 77 -0.95 0.65 27.61
N LYS A 78 -2.07 1.39 27.48
CA LYS A 78 -2.77 1.98 28.62
C LYS A 78 -3.51 0.88 29.38
N LYS A 79 -2.80 0.18 30.27
CA LYS A 79 -3.44 -0.36 31.47
C LYS A 79 -3.68 0.86 32.36
N CYS A 80 -4.95 1.25 32.52
CA CYS A 80 -5.33 1.98 33.72
C CYS A 80 -4.98 1.07 34.91
N GLY A 81 -4.22 1.62 35.85
CA GLY A 81 -3.58 0.92 36.97
C GLY A 81 -2.38 1.73 37.39
#